data_AF-A0A453R2U7-F1
#
_entry.id   AF-A0A453R2U7-F1
#
_cell.length_a   1.000
_cell.length_b   1.000
_cell.length_c   1.000
_cell.angle_alpha   90.00
_cell.angle_beta   90.00
_cell.angle_gamma   90.00
#
_symmetry.space_group_name_H-M   'P 1'
#
loop_
_entity.id
_entity.type
_entity.pdbx_description
1 polymer ?
#
loop_
_entity_poly.entity_id
_entity_poly.type
_entity_poly.pdbx_seq_one_letter_code
_entity_poly.pdbx_strand_id
1 'polypeptide(L)'
;GEFISCFVCDMPIYVICYARLNPTDMLERLRGKRLVFVGDSLNRNMWESLVCILRHSVKDKRKVFEASGRREFKTEGSYSFLFTDYNCSVEFFRSPFLVQEWETRVSNGNKKETLRLDIVEQSSPKYKDADFIIFNTGHWWTHEK
;
A
#
# COMPACT_ATOMS: atom_id res chain seq x y z
N GLY A 1 -18.34 -12.47 -13.53
CA GLY A 1 -17.50 -11.91 -12.46
C GLY A 1 -16.11 -12.45 -12.69
N GLU A 2 -15.18 -11.58 -13.08
CA GLU A 2 -13.88 -12.00 -13.62
C GLU A 2 -13.04 -12.75 -12.60
N PHE A 3 -12.50 -13.88 -13.05
CA PHE A 3 -11.52 -14.68 -12.34
C PHE A 3 -10.18 -13.93 -12.36
N ILE A 4 -9.71 -13.51 -11.19
CA ILE A 4 -8.30 -13.13 -11.03
C ILE A 4 -7.51 -14.45 -10.96
N SER A 5 -6.91 -14.82 -12.09
CA SER A 5 -5.98 -15.95 -12.16
C SER A 5 -4.74 -15.64 -11.33
N CYS A 6 -4.53 -16.39 -10.25
CA CYS A 6 -3.25 -16.41 -9.54
C CYS A 6 -2.30 -17.36 -10.27
N PHE A 7 -1.44 -16.80 -11.11
CA PHE A 7 -0.30 -17.53 -11.66
C PHE A 7 0.71 -17.78 -10.54
N VAL A 8 0.83 -19.03 -10.09
CA VAL A 8 1.99 -19.49 -9.31
C VAL A 8 2.76 -20.47 -10.19
N CYS A 9 4.04 -20.16 -10.36
CA CYS A 9 4.97 -20.72 -11.34
C CYS A 9 5.15 -22.24 -11.24
N ASP A 10 5.00 -22.93 -12.37
CA ASP A 10 5.61 -24.23 -12.64
C ASP A 10 7.04 -24.02 -13.15
N MET A 11 8.06 -24.16 -12.29
CA MET A 11 9.42 -24.56 -12.71
C MET A 11 10.25 -25.07 -11.51
N PRO A 12 11.15 -26.06 -11.71
CA PRO A 12 11.93 -26.67 -10.65
C PRO A 12 13.23 -25.89 -10.43
N ILE A 13 13.25 -25.04 -9.42
CA ILE A 13 14.48 -24.41 -8.91
C ILE A 13 14.47 -24.61 -7.40
N TYR A 14 15.57 -25.13 -6.85
CA TYR A 14 15.80 -25.37 -5.42
C TYR A 14 15.11 -24.31 -4.53
N VAL A 15 13.93 -24.65 -4.02
CA VAL A 15 13.13 -23.76 -3.19
C VAL A 15 13.70 -23.86 -1.78
N ILE A 16 14.45 -22.84 -1.35
CA ILE A 16 14.42 -22.45 0.06
C ILE A 16 12.94 -22.21 0.35
N CYS A 17 12.28 -23.17 1.00
CA CYS A 17 10.89 -23.04 1.42
C CYS A 17 10.84 -21.90 2.43
N TYR A 18 10.66 -20.68 1.92
CA TYR A 18 10.10 -19.59 2.72
C TYR A 18 8.85 -20.15 3.39
N ALA A 19 8.75 -19.97 4.71
CA ALA A 19 7.63 -20.45 5.48
C ALA A 19 6.33 -20.03 4.78
N ARG A 20 5.44 -20.99 4.53
CA ARG A 20 4.13 -20.69 3.93
C ARG A 20 3.46 -19.59 4.75
N LEU A 21 3.03 -18.53 4.08
CA LEU A 21 2.31 -17.44 4.72
C LEU A 21 1.06 -18.00 5.42
N ASN A 22 1.03 -17.91 6.74
CA ASN A 22 -0.16 -18.22 7.53
C ASN A 22 -0.90 -16.91 7.82
N PRO A 23 -2.03 -16.65 7.15
CA PRO A 23 -2.73 -15.37 7.27
C PRO A 23 -3.33 -15.16 8.66
N THR A 24 -3.71 -16.22 9.36
CA THR A 24 -4.22 -16.14 10.74
C THR A 24 -3.10 -15.79 11.71
N ASP A 25 -1.93 -16.44 11.60
CA ASP A 25 -0.74 -16.09 12.40
C ASP A 25 -0.32 -14.63 12.16
N MET A 26 -0.36 -14.18 10.89
CA MET A 26 -0.06 -12.80 10.55
C MET A 26 -1.06 -11.80 11.17
N LEU A 27 -2.37 -12.09 11.11
CA LEU A 27 -3.38 -11.24 11.76
C LEU A 27 -3.19 -11.19 13.29
N GLU A 28 -2.82 -12.29 13.92
CA GLU A 28 -2.50 -12.31 15.35
C GLU A 28 -1.26 -11.47 15.68
N ARG A 29 -0.21 -11.54 14.86
CA ARG A 29 0.98 -10.67 15.03
C ARG A 29 0.67 -9.19 14.82
N LEU A 30 -0.27 -8.89 13.94
CA LEU A 30 -0.72 -7.52 13.65
C LEU A 30 -1.84 -7.05 14.60
N ARG A 31 -2.22 -7.86 15.60
CA ARG A 31 -3.28 -7.50 16.53
C ARG A 31 -2.95 -6.20 17.27
N GLY A 32 -3.87 -5.24 17.20
CA GLY A 32 -3.70 -3.91 17.81
C GLY A 32 -2.69 -3.01 17.09
N LYS A 33 -2.25 -3.39 15.88
CA LYS A 33 -1.20 -2.67 15.14
C LYS A 33 -1.70 -2.06 13.85
N ARG A 34 -0.96 -1.06 13.37
CA ARG A 34 -1.16 -0.41 12.07
C ARG A 34 -0.05 -0.80 11.11
N LEU A 35 -0.42 -1.46 10.01
CA LEU A 35 0.48 -1.77 8.90
C LEU A 35 0.18 -0.82 7.74
N VAL A 36 1.17 -0.06 7.31
CA VAL A 36 1.01 0.94 6.25
C VAL A 36 1.95 0.64 5.08
N PHE A 37 1.40 0.72 3.88
CA PHE A 37 2.11 0.66 2.62
C PHE A 37 2.17 2.07 2.03
N VAL A 38 3.35 2.52 1.60
CA VAL A 38 3.56 3.86 1.04
C VAL A 38 4.35 3.74 -0.26
N GLY A 39 3.75 4.14 -1.38
CA GLY A 39 4.45 3.96 -2.65
C GLY A 39 3.61 4.15 -3.90
N ASP A 40 4.06 3.51 -4.98
CA ASP A 40 3.45 3.56 -6.29
C ASP A 40 2.37 2.47 -6.53
N SER A 41 1.98 2.27 -7.79
CA SER A 41 0.98 1.29 -8.20
C SER A 41 1.39 -0.16 -7.93
N LEU A 42 2.69 -0.50 -8.00
CA LEU A 42 3.16 -1.84 -7.67
C LEU A 42 2.99 -2.10 -6.18
N ASN A 43 3.26 -1.08 -5.37
CA ASN A 43 3.00 -1.13 -3.94
C ASN A 43 1.50 -1.30 -3.63
N ARG A 44 0.61 -0.64 -4.39
CA ARG A 44 -0.84 -0.83 -4.25
C ARG A 44 -1.23 -2.28 -4.54
N ASN A 45 -0.68 -2.89 -5.58
CA ASN A 45 -0.98 -4.28 -5.93
C ASN A 45 -0.55 -5.26 -4.83
N MET A 46 0.62 -5.03 -4.19
CA MET A 46 1.05 -5.83 -3.05
C MET A 46 0.09 -5.70 -1.86
N TRP A 47 -0.33 -4.46 -1.55
CA TRP A 47 -1.31 -4.19 -0.51
C TRP A 47 -2.66 -4.85 -0.80
N GLU A 48 -3.20 -4.74 -2.02
CA GLU A 48 -4.46 -5.38 -2.43
C GLU A 48 -4.38 -6.91 -2.29
N SER A 49 -3.27 -7.51 -2.73
CA SER A 49 -3.02 -8.95 -2.61
C SER A 49 -3.03 -9.39 -1.15
N LEU A 50 -2.31 -8.67 -0.28
CA LEU A 50 -2.27 -8.99 1.15
C LEU A 50 -3.65 -8.86 1.79
N VAL A 51 -4.37 -7.76 1.55
CA VAL A 51 -5.71 -7.54 2.09
C VAL A 51 -6.65 -8.68 1.68
N CYS A 52 -6.57 -9.15 0.43
CA CYS A 52 -7.38 -10.28 -0.04
C CYS A 52 -7.06 -11.57 0.72
N ILE A 53 -5.77 -11.88 0.92
CA ILE A 53 -5.31 -13.05 1.68
C ILE A 53 -5.82 -12.98 3.13
N LEU A 54 -5.63 -11.84 3.81
CA LEU A 54 -6.05 -11.67 5.19
C LEU A 54 -7.57 -11.75 5.32
N ARG A 55 -8.32 -11.06 4.45
CA ARG A 55 -9.80 -11.08 4.44
C ARG A 55 -10.37 -12.48 4.27
N HIS A 56 -9.71 -13.34 3.49
CA HIS A 56 -10.15 -14.72 3.30
C HIS A 56 -9.97 -15.58 4.55
N SER A 57 -9.00 -15.26 5.41
CA SER A 57 -8.74 -15.99 6.66
C SER A 57 -9.68 -15.62 7.82
N VAL A 58 -10.42 -14.51 7.71
CA VAL A 58 -11.38 -14.09 8.73
C VAL A 58 -12.69 -14.85 8.58
N LYS A 59 -13.17 -15.40 9.70
CA LYS A 59 -14.43 -16.17 9.74
C LYS A 59 -15.65 -15.32 9.39
N ASP A 60 -15.76 -14.14 9.99
CA ASP A 60 -16.85 -13.19 9.72
C ASP A 60 -16.37 -12.02 8.85
N LYS A 61 -16.64 -12.10 7.55
CA LYS A 61 -16.26 -11.08 6.58
C LYS A 61 -16.98 -9.73 6.80
N ARG A 62 -18.05 -9.68 7.61
CA ARG A 62 -18.76 -8.43 7.95
C ARG A 62 -17.94 -7.56 8.92
N LYS A 63 -16.97 -8.16 9.59
CA LYS A 63 -16.01 -7.50 10.50
C LYS A 63 -14.76 -6.98 9.81
N VAL A 64 -14.71 -7.10 8.48
CA VAL A 64 -13.70 -6.49 7.64
C VAL A 64 -14.38 -5.44 6.80
N PHE A 65 -14.07 -4.18 7.01
CA PHE A 65 -14.61 -3.10 6.20
C PHE A 65 -13.52 -2.15 5.74
N GLU A 66 -13.72 -1.66 4.53
CA GLU A 66 -12.92 -0.60 3.95
C GLU A 66 -13.27 0.70 4.69
N ALA A 67 -12.28 1.38 5.26
CA ALA A 67 -12.48 2.66 5.93
C ALA A 67 -12.67 3.83 4.92
N SER A 68 -12.97 3.53 3.65
CA SER A 68 -13.21 4.47 2.53
C SER A 68 -14.41 5.42 2.74
N GLY A 69 -15.08 5.34 3.88
CA GLY A 69 -16.25 6.13 4.27
C GLY A 69 -15.97 7.44 5.01
N ARG A 70 -14.75 7.71 5.51
CA ARG A 70 -14.44 9.05 6.07
C ARG A 70 -14.11 9.98 4.91
N ARG A 71 -14.87 11.08 4.78
CA ARG A 71 -14.80 12.07 3.69
C ARG A 71 -13.40 12.66 3.43
N GLU A 72 -12.44 12.40 4.30
CA GLU A 72 -11.01 12.76 4.19
C GLU A 72 -10.20 11.83 3.26
N PHE A 73 -10.65 10.60 2.98
CA PHE A 73 -9.88 9.59 2.22
C PHE A 73 -10.32 9.42 0.75
N LYS A 74 -11.40 10.09 0.33
CA LYS A 74 -11.94 9.97 -1.04
C LYS A 74 -11.18 10.78 -2.10
N THR A 75 -10.24 11.63 -1.70
CA THR A 75 -9.62 12.61 -2.60
C THR A 75 -8.11 12.41 -2.79
N GLU A 76 -7.45 11.55 -2.01
CA GLU A 76 -5.97 11.55 -1.90
C GLU A 76 -5.24 10.23 -2.23
N GLY A 77 -5.91 9.25 -2.85
CA GLY A 77 -5.21 8.00 -3.23
C GLY A 77 -4.73 7.16 -2.04
N SER A 78 -5.41 7.31 -0.90
CA SER A 78 -5.17 6.55 0.32
C SER A 78 -6.30 5.53 0.57
N TYR A 79 -5.96 4.27 0.84
CA TYR A 79 -6.92 3.20 1.10
C TYR A 79 -6.66 2.58 2.48
N SER A 80 -7.69 2.05 3.14
CA SER A 80 -7.55 1.43 4.46
C SER A 80 -8.58 0.33 4.67
N PHE A 81 -8.12 -0.81 5.17
CA PHE A 81 -8.97 -1.92 5.62
C PHE A 81 -8.80 -2.13 7.12
N LEU A 82 -9.92 -2.22 7.84
CA LEU A 82 -9.95 -2.52 9.26
C LEU A 82 -10.42 -3.95 9.49
N PHE A 83 -9.66 -4.69 10.29
CA PHE A 83 -9.95 -6.04 10.76
C PHE A 83 -10.37 -5.96 12.23
N THR A 84 -11.66 -5.80 12.51
CA THR A 84 -12.12 -5.43 13.86
C THR A 84 -11.85 -6.49 14.91
N ASP A 85 -11.96 -7.78 14.57
CA ASP A 85 -11.64 -8.88 15.49
C ASP A 85 -10.18 -8.89 15.96
N TYR A 86 -9.30 -8.24 15.20
CA TYR A 86 -7.87 -8.13 15.50
C TYR A 86 -7.48 -6.71 15.92
N ASN A 87 -8.40 -5.75 15.89
CA ASN A 87 -8.10 -4.33 16.07
C ASN A 87 -6.88 -3.89 15.23
N CYS A 88 -6.80 -4.36 13.98
CA CYS A 88 -5.67 -4.17 13.08
C CYS A 88 -6.12 -3.36 11.86
N SER A 89 -5.31 -2.41 11.41
CA SER A 89 -5.50 -1.72 10.12
C SER A 89 -4.39 -2.06 9.12
N VAL A 90 -4.78 -2.20 7.86
CA VAL A 90 -3.86 -2.35 6.73
C VAL A 90 -4.15 -1.24 5.74
N GLU A 91 -3.23 -0.29 5.62
CA GLU A 91 -3.42 0.99 4.95
C GLU A 91 -2.45 1.13 3.76
N PHE A 92 -2.85 1.93 2.78
CA PHE A 92 -2.04 2.32 1.64
C PHE A 92 -2.10 3.83 1.45
N PHE A 93 -0.95 4.46 1.22
CA PHE A 93 -0.82 5.86 0.83
C PHE A 93 -0.07 5.95 -0.50
N ARG A 94 -0.70 6.56 -1.50
CA ARG A 94 -0.05 6.82 -2.79
C ARG A 94 1.02 7.88 -2.60
N SER A 95 2.28 7.48 -2.78
CA SER A 95 3.42 8.38 -2.80
C SER A 95 4.45 7.83 -3.78
N PRO A 96 4.29 8.08 -5.09
CA PRO A 96 5.09 7.44 -6.12
C PRO A 96 6.60 7.68 -5.98
N PHE A 97 6.99 8.82 -5.41
CA PHE A 97 8.38 9.23 -5.22
C PHE A 97 8.80 9.33 -3.75
N LEU A 98 7.90 9.12 -2.78
CA LEU A 98 8.10 9.35 -1.33
C LEU A 98 8.40 10.80 -0.92
N VAL A 99 8.72 11.66 -1.88
CA VAL A 99 9.08 13.07 -1.71
C VAL A 99 8.06 13.97 -2.40
N GLN A 100 8.12 15.26 -2.08
CA GLN A 100 7.20 16.24 -2.62
C GLN A 100 7.41 16.47 -4.13
N GLU A 101 6.34 16.27 -4.88
CA GLU A 101 6.26 16.68 -6.29
C GLU A 101 5.98 18.19 -6.36
N TRP A 102 6.64 18.86 -7.30
CA TRP A 102 6.53 20.29 -7.54
C TRP A 102 6.36 20.56 -9.03
N GLU A 103 5.59 21.58 -9.37
CA GLU A 103 5.40 22.01 -10.75
C GLU A 103 6.01 23.40 -10.94
N THR A 104 7.06 23.50 -11.75
CA THR A 104 7.65 24.78 -12.14
C THR A 104 7.12 25.19 -13.50
N ARG A 105 6.64 26.43 -13.61
CA ARG A 105 6.27 27.02 -14.91
C ARG A 105 7.53 27.47 -15.64
N VAL A 106 7.76 26.93 -16.83
CA VAL A 106 8.87 27.33 -17.70
C VAL A 106 8.41 28.50 -18.58
N SER A 107 9.35 29.36 -18.97
CA SER A 107 9.12 30.61 -19.74
C SER A 107 8.27 30.44 -21.02
N ASN A 108 8.14 29.23 -21.56
CA ASN A 108 7.33 28.93 -22.76
C ASN A 108 5.88 28.53 -22.44
N GLY A 109 5.44 28.63 -21.19
CA GLY A 109 4.09 28.21 -20.74
C GLY A 109 3.96 26.71 -20.44
N ASN A 110 5.01 25.92 -20.71
CA ASN A 110 5.05 24.50 -20.38
C ASN A 110 5.29 24.29 -18.87
N LYS A 111 4.61 23.29 -18.32
CA LYS A 111 4.78 22.82 -16.94
C LYS A 111 5.91 21.81 -16.91
N LYS A 112 6.92 22.04 -16.07
CA LYS A 112 7.97 21.07 -15.78
C LYS A 112 7.73 20.48 -14.40
N GLU A 113 7.57 19.16 -14.33
CA GLU A 113 7.50 18.45 -13.07
C GLU A 113 8.90 18.34 -12.47
N THR A 114 9.03 18.61 -11.17
CA THR A 114 10.30 18.55 -10.46
C THR A 114 10.06 17.87 -9.13
N LEU A 115 11.09 17.21 -8.60
CA LEU A 115 11.04 16.57 -7.29
C LEU A 115 11.88 17.38 -6.29
N ARG A 116 11.29 17.66 -5.13
CA ARG A 116 12.01 18.23 -3.98
C ARG A 116 12.50 17.09 -3.10
N LEU A 117 13.71 16.61 -3.37
CA LEU A 117 14.31 15.48 -2.66
C LEU A 117 14.58 15.76 -1.17
N ASP A 118 14.58 17.04 -0.78
CA ASP A 118 14.77 17.53 0.58
C ASP A 118 13.48 17.46 1.44
N ILE A 119 12.32 17.22 0.83
CA ILE A 119 11.02 17.30 1.50
C ILE A 119 10.24 16.00 1.31
N VAL A 120 9.91 15.34 2.42
CA VAL A 120 9.04 14.16 2.43
C VAL A 120 7.64 14.55 2.00
N GLU A 121 6.96 13.64 1.29
CA GLU A 121 5.60 13.85 0.81
C GLU A 121 4.62 14.25 1.94
N GLN A 122 3.65 15.09 1.59
CA GLN A 122 2.79 15.83 2.52
C GLN A 122 1.92 14.93 3.41
N SER A 123 1.59 13.73 2.96
CA SER A 123 0.80 12.76 3.72
C SER A 123 1.61 12.02 4.79
N SER A 124 2.92 12.25 4.91
CA SER A 124 3.78 11.63 5.94
C SER A 124 3.27 11.74 7.38
N PRO A 125 2.64 12.83 7.85
CA PRO A 125 2.08 12.88 9.19
C PRO A 125 0.95 11.88 9.43
N LYS A 126 0.30 11.35 8.37
CA LYS A 126 -0.81 10.40 8.47
C LYS A 126 -0.36 8.97 8.78
N TYR A 127 0.86 8.62 8.40
CA TYR A 127 1.40 7.26 8.53
C TYR A 127 2.68 7.14 9.37
N LYS A 128 3.33 8.25 9.72
CA LYS A 128 4.59 8.23 10.50
C LYS A 128 4.51 7.49 11.84
N ASP A 129 3.33 7.42 12.45
CA ASP A 129 3.12 6.80 13.77
C ASP A 129 2.59 5.36 13.66
N ALA A 130 2.71 4.72 12.50
CA ALA A 130 2.33 3.32 12.31
C ALA A 130 3.37 2.36 12.91
N ASP A 131 2.93 1.18 13.36
CA ASP A 131 3.83 0.14 13.88
C ASP A 131 4.75 -0.40 12.79
N PHE A 132 4.23 -0.54 11.57
CA PHE A 132 4.96 -1.06 10.43
C PHE A 132 4.70 -0.21 9.20
N ILE A 133 5.78 0.20 8.52
CA ILE A 133 5.71 0.97 7.28
C ILE A 133 6.53 0.25 6.22
N ILE A 134 5.90 -0.04 5.07
CA ILE A 134 6.52 -0.68 3.92
C ILE A 134 6.56 0.34 2.79
N PHE A 135 7.76 0.73 2.39
CA PHE A 135 8.00 1.64 1.29
C PHE A 135 8.35 0.89 0.02
N ASN A 136 7.78 1.29 -1.12
CA ASN A 136 8.25 0.90 -2.45
C ASN A 136 8.11 2.06 -3.42
N THR A 137 9.21 2.38 -4.08
CA THR A 137 9.28 3.39 -5.11
C THR A 137 10.34 2.97 -6.12
N GLY A 138 10.05 3.10 -7.42
CA GLY A 138 11.00 2.70 -8.46
C GLY A 138 10.45 2.92 -9.86
N HIS A 139 9.21 2.52 -10.11
CA HIS A 139 8.62 2.56 -11.44
C HIS A 139 8.56 3.97 -12.03
N TRP A 140 8.37 4.98 -11.17
CA TRP A 140 8.23 6.37 -11.60
C TRP A 140 9.56 7.11 -11.81
N TRP A 141 10.68 6.55 -11.34
CA TRP A 141 12.01 7.18 -11.46
C TRP A 141 12.62 7.05 -12.85
N THR A 142 12.07 6.17 -13.69
CA THR A 142 12.57 5.95 -15.06
C THR A 142 11.95 6.87 -16.09
N HIS A 143 10.94 7.67 -15.72
CA HIS A 143 10.37 8.69 -16.59
C HIS A 143 11.17 9.98 -16.47
N GLU A 144 11.57 10.56 -17.60
CA GLU A 144 12.20 11.88 -17.62
C GLU A 144 11.25 12.92 -17.02
N LYS A 145 11.80 13.77 -16.13
CA LYS A 145 11.09 14.88 -15.47
C LYS A 145 11.67 16.25 -15.85
#